data_AF-A0A223MB30-F1
#
_entry.id   AF-A0A223MB30-F1
#
_cell.length_a   1.000
_cell.length_b   1.000
_cell.length_c   1.000
_cell.angle_alpha   90.00
_cell.angle_beta   90.00
_cell.angle_gamma   90.00
#
_symmetry.space_group_name_H-M   'P 1'
#
loop_
_entity.id
_entity.type
_entity.pdbx_description
1 polymer ?
#
loop_
_entity_poly.entity_id
_entity_poly.type
_entity_poly.pdbx_seq_one_letter_code
_entity_poly.pdbx_strand_id
1 'polypeptide(L)'
;MENQQKKRILEVKNLQISFKTGKKEYLEVIRGIDLSLYQGQIIAFVGESGSGKSVSAKALLGINNFAKTSADKIEIDGIDVTNFEKDKQWRQIRGHKIGYIPRIHLLH
;
A
#
# COMPACT_ATOMS: atom_id res chain seq x y z
N MET A 1 -13.81 -30.11 -14.15
CA MET A 1 -14.14 -28.73 -13.77
C MET A 1 -12.96 -28.23 -12.95
N GLU A 2 -12.05 -27.50 -13.59
CA GLU A 2 -10.78 -27.11 -12.98
C GLU A 2 -11.04 -25.96 -12.00
N ASN A 3 -10.81 -26.22 -10.72
CA ASN A 3 -10.97 -25.25 -9.64
C ASN A 3 -9.82 -24.24 -9.77
N GLN A 4 -9.95 -23.25 -10.66
CA GLN A 4 -8.96 -22.19 -10.82
C GLN A 4 -8.94 -21.34 -9.55
N GLN A 5 -8.12 -21.73 -8.57
CA GLN A 5 -7.73 -20.86 -7.47
C GLN A 5 -7.06 -19.65 -8.09
N LYS A 6 -7.80 -18.52 -8.09
CA LYS A 6 -7.28 -17.26 -8.60
C LYS A 6 -5.95 -16.97 -7.89
N LYS A 7 -4.91 -16.65 -8.67
CA LYS A 7 -3.60 -16.30 -8.12
C LYS A 7 -3.75 -15.09 -7.21
N ARG A 8 -3.37 -15.20 -5.94
CA ARG A 8 -3.30 -14.05 -5.04
C ARG A 8 -2.07 -13.22 -5.38
N ILE A 9 -2.26 -11.92 -5.61
CA ILE A 9 -1.19 -10.98 -6.00
C ILE A 9 -0.85 -10.02 -4.86
N LEU A 10 -1.77 -9.78 -3.92
CA LEU A 10 -1.52 -9.01 -2.72
C LEU A 10 -2.09 -9.73 -1.51
N GLU A 11 -1.30 -9.83 -0.44
CA GLU A 11 -1.78 -10.11 0.90
C GLU A 11 -1.21 -9.07 1.86
N VAL A 12 -2.08 -8.49 2.67
CA VAL A 12 -1.70 -7.58 3.75
C VAL A 12 -2.42 -8.00 5.01
N LYS A 13 -1.68 -8.09 6.12
CA LYS A 13 -2.19 -8.40 7.44
C LYS A 13 -1.88 -7.29 8.42
N ASN A 14 -2.90 -6.83 9.14
CA ASN A 14 -2.80 -5.81 10.19
C ASN A 14 -2.07 -4.53 9.72
N LEU A 15 -2.43 -4.01 8.54
CA LEU A 15 -1.82 -2.78 8.02
C LEU A 15 -2.17 -1.59 8.91
N GLN A 16 -1.14 -0.88 9.35
CA GLN A 16 -1.24 0.37 10.08
C GLN A 16 -0.45 1.45 9.35
N ILE A 17 -1.06 2.61 9.17
CA ILE A 17 -0.44 3.75 8.50
C ILE A 17 -0.67 5.01 9.34
N SER A 18 0.42 5.69 9.64
CA SER A 18 0.42 6.94 10.40
C SER A 18 1.22 8.02 9.69
N PHE A 19 0.73 9.26 9.73
CA PHE A 19 1.42 10.41 9.15
C PHE A 19 1.93 11.34 10.24
N LYS A 20 3.11 11.91 10.02
CA LYS A 20 3.66 12.90 10.93
C LYS A 20 2.87 14.22 10.80
N THR A 21 2.33 14.70 11.92
CA THR A 21 1.56 15.96 11.98
C THR A 21 2.26 17.06 12.78
N GLY A 22 3.31 16.71 13.53
CA GLY A 22 4.11 17.65 14.32
C GLY A 22 5.54 17.14 14.57
N LYS A 23 6.31 17.77 15.48
CA LYS A 23 7.70 17.34 15.75
C LYS A 23 7.80 15.89 16.26
N LYS A 24 6.85 15.45 17.09
CA LYS A 24 6.77 14.08 17.66
C LYS A 24 5.37 13.45 17.56
N GLU A 25 4.45 14.10 16.86
CA GLU A 25 3.06 13.64 16.77
C GLU A 25 2.81 12.92 15.45
N TYR A 26 2.06 11.83 15.55
CA TYR A 26 1.61 11.02 14.42
C TYR A 26 0.09 10.88 14.48
N LEU A 27 -0.57 11.15 13.35
CA LEU A 27 -1.97 10.83 13.13
C LEU A 27 -2.07 9.47 12.45
N GLU A 28 -2.65 8.51 13.16
CA GLU A 28 -2.96 7.19 12.61
C GLU A 28 -4.22 7.25 11.76
N VAL A 29 -4.08 6.94 10.47
CA VAL A 29 -5.19 6.98 9.48
C VAL A 29 -5.74 5.59 9.15
N ILE A 30 -4.93 4.54 9.33
CA ILE A 30 -5.33 3.15 9.17
C ILE A 30 -4.89 2.42 10.42
N ARG A 31 -5.84 1.76 11.09
CA ARG A 31 -5.71 1.18 12.44
C ARG A 31 -5.81 -0.35 12.42
N GLY A 32 -5.03 -1.00 11.56
CA GLY A 32 -5.04 -2.45 11.41
C GLY A 32 -6.13 -2.95 10.47
N ILE A 33 -5.79 -3.05 9.17
CA ILE A 33 -6.67 -3.65 8.18
C ILE A 33 -6.02 -4.84 7.49
N ASP A 34 -6.84 -5.83 7.16
CA ASP A 34 -6.46 -6.97 6.33
C ASP A 34 -6.96 -6.75 4.91
N LEU A 35 -6.09 -6.98 3.92
CA LEU A 35 -6.41 -6.85 2.51
C LEU A 35 -5.90 -8.05 1.73
N SER A 36 -6.67 -8.50 0.75
CA SER A 36 -6.22 -9.51 -0.21
C SER A 36 -6.73 -9.17 -1.60
N LEU A 37 -5.83 -9.21 -2.58
CA LEU A 37 -6.14 -8.99 -3.99
C LEU A 37 -5.75 -10.21 -4.79
N TYR A 38 -6.69 -10.70 -5.61
CA TYR A 38 -6.45 -11.77 -6.55
C TYR A 38 -6.32 -11.24 -7.97
N GLN A 39 -5.66 -11.99 -8.85
CA GLN A 39 -5.47 -11.63 -10.24
C GLN A 39 -6.82 -11.34 -10.92
N GLY A 40 -6.88 -10.22 -11.65
CA GLY A 40 -8.08 -9.75 -12.33
C GLY A 40 -9.09 -9.03 -11.43
N GLN A 41 -8.80 -8.85 -10.14
CA GLN A 41 -9.63 -8.03 -9.25
C GLN A 41 -9.15 -6.57 -9.21
N ILE A 42 -10.08 -5.70 -8.83
CA ILE A 42 -9.83 -4.29 -8.58
C ILE A 42 -10.29 -3.98 -7.17
N ILE A 43 -9.43 -3.32 -6.38
CA ILE A 43 -9.79 -2.76 -5.07
C ILE A 43 -9.85 -1.24 -5.23
N ALA A 44 -10.92 -0.64 -4.70
CA ALA A 44 -11.08 0.80 -4.62
C ALA A 44 -11.11 1.24 -3.15
N PHE A 45 -10.36 2.28 -2.83
CA PHE A 45 -10.49 2.98 -1.56
C PHE A 45 -11.54 4.07 -1.72
N VAL A 46 -12.59 4.07 -0.88
CA VAL A 46 -13.72 5.01 -0.95
C VAL A 46 -13.83 5.82 0.35
N GLY A 47 -14.25 7.09 0.25
CA GLY A 47 -14.53 7.98 1.39
C GLY A 47 -14.39 9.46 1.01
N GLU A 48 -14.49 10.36 1.98
CA GLU A 48 -14.39 11.81 1.77
C GLU A 48 -13.03 12.27 1.22
N SER A 49 -13.02 13.39 0.50
CA SER A 49 -11.78 14.02 0.06
C SER A 49 -10.89 14.34 1.27
N GLY A 50 -9.60 14.05 1.19
CA GLY A 50 -8.66 14.30 2.29
C GLY A 50 -8.57 13.18 3.35
N SER A 51 -9.39 12.12 3.30
CA SER A 51 -9.36 11.03 4.30
C SER A 51 -8.10 10.13 4.24
N GLY A 52 -7.07 10.50 3.46
CA GLY A 52 -5.81 9.75 3.39
C GLY A 52 -5.79 8.56 2.43
N LYS A 53 -6.80 8.34 1.58
CA LYS A 53 -6.86 7.18 0.63
C LYS A 53 -5.66 7.04 -0.29
N SER A 54 -5.40 8.07 -1.12
CA SER A 54 -4.28 8.04 -2.06
C SER A 54 -2.94 7.97 -1.34
N VAL A 55 -2.86 8.56 -0.15
CA VAL A 55 -1.64 8.57 0.65
C VAL A 55 -1.39 7.19 1.27
N SER A 56 -2.46 6.51 1.71
CA SER A 56 -2.41 5.14 2.22
C SER A 56 -2.03 4.14 1.13
N ALA A 57 -2.59 4.30 -0.07
CA ALA A 57 -2.19 3.49 -1.23
C ALA A 57 -0.70 3.68 -1.56
N LYS A 58 -0.19 4.93 -1.56
CA LYS A 58 1.24 5.19 -1.75
C LYS A 58 2.10 4.58 -0.65
N ALA A 59 1.65 4.66 0.61
CA ALA A 59 2.36 4.13 1.77
C ALA A 59 2.47 2.59 1.72
N LEU A 60 1.40 1.90 1.32
CA LEU A 60 1.41 0.45 1.10
C LEU A 60 2.41 0.03 0.00
N LEU A 61 2.55 0.83 -1.05
CA LEU A 61 3.47 0.56 -2.16
C LEU A 61 4.92 1.04 -1.87
N GLY A 62 5.19 1.53 -0.66
CA GLY A 62 6.48 2.09 -0.27
C GLY A 62 6.89 3.37 -1.02
N ILE A 63 5.95 4.04 -1.69
CA ILE A 63 6.22 5.22 -2.53
C ILE A 63 6.34 6.50 -1.69
N ASN A 64 5.93 6.47 -0.41
CA ASN A 64 5.85 7.65 0.44
C ASN A 64 6.88 7.64 1.58
N ASN A 65 7.72 8.67 1.66
CA ASN A 65 8.71 8.86 2.72
C ASN A 65 8.16 9.55 3.99
N PHE A 66 6.95 10.11 3.94
CA PHE A 66 6.33 10.85 5.06
C PHE A 66 5.35 10.01 5.88
N ALA A 67 5.06 8.79 5.43
CA ALA A 67 4.21 7.82 6.13
C ALA A 67 5.07 6.88 6.96
N LYS A 68 4.65 6.58 8.19
CA LYS A 68 5.09 5.38 8.90
C LYS A 68 4.12 4.26 8.56
N THR A 69 4.60 3.20 7.94
CA THR A 69 3.83 1.99 7.61
C THR A 69 4.31 0.85 8.49
N SER A 70 3.39 0.08 9.06
CA SER A 70 3.66 -1.17 9.78
C SER A 70 2.58 -2.19 9.41
N ALA A 71 2.93 -3.46 9.41
CA ALA A 71 2.02 -4.57 9.15
C ALA A 71 2.63 -5.85 9.70
N ASP A 72 1.80 -6.83 10.01
CA ASP A 72 2.27 -8.18 10.37
C ASP A 72 2.76 -8.93 9.13
N LYS A 73 2.17 -8.63 7.97
CA LYS A 73 2.59 -9.18 6.68
C LYS A 73 2.22 -8.26 5.52
N ILE A 74 3.13 -8.09 4.56
CA ILE A 74 2.87 -7.52 3.24
C ILE A 74 3.57 -8.41 2.21
N GLU A 75 2.78 -9.08 1.37
CA GLU A 75 3.27 -9.93 0.28
C GLU A 75 2.71 -9.44 -1.05
N ILE A 76 3.61 -9.19 -2.01
CA ILE A 76 3.25 -8.70 -3.35
C ILE A 76 3.83 -9.65 -4.40
N ASP A 77 2.95 -10.27 -5.18
CA ASP A 77 3.27 -11.27 -6.21
C ASP A 77 4.26 -12.35 -5.74
N GLY A 78 4.07 -12.82 -4.50
CA GLY A 78 4.91 -13.85 -3.86
C GLY A 78 6.19 -13.33 -3.20
N ILE A 79 6.43 -12.02 -3.18
CA ILE A 79 7.58 -11.40 -2.51
C ILE A 79 7.12 -10.77 -1.21
N ASP A 80 7.70 -11.21 -0.08
CA ASP A 80 7.49 -10.58 1.21
C ASP A 80 8.26 -9.24 1.28
N VAL A 81 7.52 -8.16 1.48
CA VAL A 81 8.03 -6.79 1.56
C VAL A 81 7.77 -6.14 2.92
N THR A 82 7.32 -6.92 3.91
CA THR A 82 6.96 -6.44 5.25
C THR A 82 8.08 -5.60 5.88
N ASN A 83 9.33 -6.01 5.67
CA ASN A 83 10.52 -5.39 6.26
C ASN A 83 11.35 -4.58 5.23
N PHE A 84 10.73 -4.10 4.15
CA PHE A 84 11.42 -3.25 3.18
C PHE A 84 11.52 -1.81 3.68
N GLU A 85 12.71 -1.43 4.15
CA GLU A 85 12.97 -0.07 4.65
C GLU A 85 13.65 0.82 3.61
N LYS A 86 14.46 0.25 2.71
CA LYS A 86 15.31 1.00 1.78
C LYS A 86 14.73 0.99 0.37
N ASP A 87 14.88 2.10 -0.36
CA ASP A 87 14.40 2.23 -1.74
C ASP A 87 14.98 1.14 -2.67
N LYS A 88 16.23 0.72 -2.43
CA LYS A 88 16.87 -0.37 -3.19
C LYS A 88 16.10 -1.70 -3.12
N GLN A 89 15.49 -2.02 -1.98
CA GLN A 89 14.69 -3.24 -1.84
C GLN A 89 13.42 -3.14 -2.68
N TRP A 90 12.73 -2.01 -2.57
CA TRP A 90 11.51 -1.74 -3.30
C TRP A 90 11.69 -1.65 -4.83
N ARG A 91 12.85 -1.19 -5.32
CA ARG A 91 13.19 -1.18 -6.75
C ARG A 91 13.10 -2.55 -7.42
N GLN A 92 13.17 -3.64 -6.66
CA GLN A 92 13.03 -5.00 -7.19
C GLN A 92 11.60 -5.32 -7.66
N ILE A 93 10.60 -4.62 -7.08
CA ILE A 93 9.17 -4.86 -7.37
C ILE A 93 8.51 -3.68 -8.08
N ARG A 94 8.91 -2.44 -7.77
CA ARG A 94 8.41 -1.25 -8.45
C ARG A 94 8.89 -1.23 -9.91
N GLY A 95 8.00 -0.90 -10.85
CA GLY A 95 8.32 -0.85 -12.28
C GLY A 95 8.23 -2.20 -13.02
N HIS A 96 8.42 -3.33 -12.32
CA HIS A 96 8.30 -4.66 -12.91
C HIS A 96 6.99 -5.37 -12.55
N LYS A 97 6.55 -5.25 -11.30
CA LYS A 97 5.33 -5.88 -10.77
C LYS A 97 4.25 -4.88 -10.41
N ILE A 98 4.65 -3.65 -10.09
CA ILE A 98 3.77 -2.58 -9.63
C ILE A 98 3.90 -1.38 -10.57
N GLY A 99 2.79 -1.01 -11.20
CA GLY A 99 2.61 0.29 -11.84
C GLY A 99 1.83 1.23 -10.92
N TYR A 100 2.23 2.51 -10.87
CA TYR A 100 1.53 3.52 -10.10
C TYR A 100 1.20 4.72 -10.99
N ILE A 101 -0.08 5.05 -11.10
CA ILE A 101 -0.57 6.21 -11.86
C ILE A 101 -0.98 7.27 -10.83
N PRO A 102 -0.14 8.29 -10.57
CA PRO A 102 -0.49 9.36 -9.64
C PRO A 102 -1.62 10.21 -10.19
N ARG A 103 -2.47 10.73 -9.30
CA ARG A 103 -3.35 11.84 -9.64
C ARG A 103 -2.48 13.05 -9.99
N ILE A 104 -2.64 13.59 -11.18
CA ILE A 104 -2.06 14.88 -11.59
C ILE A 104 -2.90 15.98 -10.94
N HIS A 105 -2.24 16.88 -10.21
CA HIS A 105 -2.84 18.16 -9.81
C HIS A 105 -2.34 19.19 -10.83
N LEU A 106 -3.21 19.62 -11.74
CA LEU A 106 -2.95 20.83 -12.52
C LEU A 106 -3.20 22.01 -11.58
N LEU A 107 -2.15 22.75 -11.26
CA LEU A 107 -2.28 24.05 -10.61
C LEU A 107 -2.90 25.01 -11.65
N HIS A 108 -4.02 25.63 -11.28
CA HIS A 108 -4.52 26.87 -11.89
C HIS A 108 -4.18 28.02 -10.95
#